data_AF-A0A061P1W7-F1
#
_entry.id   AF-A0A061P1W7-F1
#
_cell.length_a   1.000
_cell.length_b   1.000
_cell.length_c   1.000
_cell.angle_alpha   90.00
_cell.angle_beta   90.00
_cell.angle_gamma   90.00
#
_symmetry.space_group_name_H-M   'P 1'
#
loop_
_entity.id
_entity.type
_entity.pdbx_description
1 polymer ?
#
loop_
_entity_poly.entity_id
_entity_poly.type
_entity_poly.pdbx_seq_one_letter_code
_entity_poly.pdbx_strand_id
1 'polypeptide(L)'
;MHGVPVRDQGWWWRGENWSYSWAVAHSLRWYLSGSTKGLTAKEVERAEELRPGDIVCYDFDGSGRWDHNAIVVRKDNERQPLVNAQTANSRNRFWKYEDSTAWTENIKYKFFAIHDQFS
;
A
#
# COMPACT_ATOMS: atom_id res chain seq x y z
N MET A 1 -2.73 10.19 -12.78
CA MET A 1 -2.00 11.05 -11.81
C MET A 1 -2.64 12.43 -11.78
N HIS A 2 -2.78 13.07 -10.61
CA HIS A 2 -3.36 14.42 -10.46
C HIS A 2 -2.74 15.14 -9.26
N GLY A 3 -2.95 16.45 -9.11
CA GLY A 3 -2.48 17.25 -7.95
C GLY A 3 -1.14 17.98 -8.14
N VAL A 4 -0.48 17.81 -9.29
CA VAL A 4 0.74 18.53 -9.66
C VAL A 4 0.50 20.06 -9.62
N PRO A 5 1.43 20.87 -9.09
CA PRO A 5 2.71 20.54 -8.47
C PRO A 5 2.69 20.50 -6.93
N VAL A 6 1.51 20.50 -6.30
CA VAL A 6 1.39 20.64 -4.84
C VAL A 6 1.63 19.30 -4.16
N ARG A 7 2.60 19.24 -3.23
CA ARG A 7 3.09 17.97 -2.66
C ARG A 7 2.08 17.28 -1.76
N ASP A 8 1.19 18.02 -1.13
CA ASP A 8 0.12 17.48 -0.27
C ASP A 8 -1.14 17.06 -1.06
N GLN A 9 -1.17 17.23 -2.39
CA GLN A 9 -2.33 16.92 -3.21
C GLN A 9 -2.05 15.82 -4.25
N GLY A 10 -3.00 14.88 -4.33
CA GLY A 10 -3.06 13.86 -5.36
C GLY A 10 -1.98 12.79 -5.26
N TRP A 11 -1.81 12.01 -6.32
CA TRP A 11 -0.79 10.97 -6.48
C TRP A 11 -0.06 11.17 -7.80
N TRP A 12 1.21 11.58 -7.72
CA TRP A 12 2.01 11.94 -8.89
C TRP A 12 3.51 12.01 -8.57
N TRP A 13 4.30 11.80 -9.62
CA TRP A 13 5.73 12.07 -9.67
C TRP A 13 6.05 12.81 -10.97
N ARG A 14 6.94 13.80 -10.91
CA ARG A 14 7.47 14.55 -12.06
C ARG A 14 8.92 14.93 -11.81
N GLY A 15 9.85 14.14 -12.33
CA GLY A 15 11.29 14.44 -12.27
C GLY A 15 11.77 14.62 -10.83
N GLU A 16 12.14 15.85 -10.48
CA GLU A 16 12.65 16.20 -9.15
C GLU A 16 11.56 16.53 -8.12
N ASN A 17 10.28 16.41 -8.46
CA ASN A 17 9.17 16.72 -7.53
C ASN A 17 8.11 15.60 -7.51
N TRP A 18 7.42 15.45 -6.38
CA TRP A 18 6.45 14.38 -6.13
C TRP A 18 5.50 14.71 -4.97
N SER A 19 4.32 14.07 -4.98
CA SER A 19 3.39 14.14 -3.85
C SER A 19 3.88 13.32 -2.65
N TYR A 20 3.47 13.69 -1.44
CA TYR A 20 3.72 12.91 -0.23
C TYR A 20 3.08 11.53 -0.34
N SER A 21 1.87 11.45 -0.90
CA SER A 21 1.23 10.15 -1.15
C SER A 21 2.14 9.24 -1.99
N TRP A 22 2.87 9.75 -3.00
CA TRP A 22 3.79 8.97 -3.82
C TRP A 22 4.99 8.41 -3.05
N ALA A 23 5.48 9.13 -2.03
CA ALA A 23 6.76 8.81 -1.38
C ALA A 23 6.66 8.35 0.09
N VAL A 24 5.53 8.58 0.76
CA VAL A 24 5.38 8.35 2.21
C VAL A 24 4.22 7.39 2.47
N ALA A 25 4.51 6.27 3.15
CA ALA A 25 3.52 5.21 3.40
C ALA A 25 2.26 5.71 4.12
N HIS A 26 2.44 6.53 5.15
CA HIS A 26 1.32 7.13 5.87
C HIS A 26 0.43 8.01 5.00
N SER A 27 1.04 8.84 4.16
CA SER A 27 0.31 9.69 3.22
C SER A 27 -0.39 8.86 2.13
N LEU A 28 0.22 7.77 1.67
CA LEU A 28 -0.41 6.87 0.70
C LEU A 28 -1.68 6.24 1.28
N ARG A 29 -1.61 5.69 2.50
CA ARG A 29 -2.79 5.09 3.15
C ARG A 29 -3.95 6.08 3.23
N TRP A 30 -3.69 7.33 3.61
CA TRP A 30 -4.75 8.35 3.70
C TRP A 30 -5.30 8.73 2.33
N TYR A 31 -4.41 8.86 1.33
CA TYR A 31 -4.81 9.12 -0.04
C TYR A 31 -5.74 8.03 -0.58
N LEU A 32 -5.40 6.74 -0.40
CA LEU A 32 -6.22 5.62 -0.88
C LEU A 32 -7.59 5.54 -0.19
N SER A 33 -7.68 5.93 1.08
CA SER A 33 -8.96 5.97 1.81
C SER A 33 -9.94 7.04 1.29
N GLY A 34 -9.45 8.12 0.69
CA GLY A 34 -10.28 9.29 0.36
C GLY A 34 -10.29 9.69 -1.12
N SER A 35 -9.44 9.11 -1.95
CA SER A 35 -9.31 9.50 -3.36
C SER A 35 -10.55 9.11 -4.16
N THR A 36 -11.14 10.10 -4.82
CA THR A 36 -12.29 9.93 -5.74
C THR A 36 -11.93 10.18 -7.21
N LYS A 37 -10.67 10.51 -7.51
CA LYS A 37 -10.19 10.83 -8.86
C LYS A 37 -8.75 10.35 -9.05
N GLY A 38 -8.42 9.88 -10.26
CA GLY A 38 -7.09 9.34 -10.55
C GLY A 38 -6.95 7.95 -9.95
N LEU A 39 -5.83 7.68 -9.26
CA LEU A 39 -5.67 6.42 -8.54
C LEU A 39 -6.70 6.38 -7.40
N THR A 40 -7.64 5.44 -7.47
CA THR A 40 -8.66 5.22 -6.44
C THR A 40 -8.57 3.79 -5.89
N ALA A 41 -9.12 3.59 -4.71
CA ALA A 41 -9.14 2.28 -4.08
C ALA A 41 -10.40 2.08 -3.25
N LYS A 42 -10.72 0.82 -2.99
CA LYS A 42 -11.69 0.42 -1.99
C LYS A 42 -10.97 -0.28 -0.85
N GLU A 43 -11.21 0.15 0.38
CA GLU A 43 -10.77 -0.60 1.55
C GLU A 43 -11.58 -1.90 1.64
N VAL A 44 -10.87 -3.02 1.83
CA VAL A 44 -11.47 -4.35 2.02
C VAL A 44 -11.05 -4.90 3.39
N GLU A 45 -11.85 -5.81 3.94
CA GLU A 45 -11.68 -6.26 5.32
C GLU A 45 -10.62 -7.35 5.43
N ARG A 46 -10.45 -8.14 4.37
CA ARG A 46 -9.64 -9.34 4.40
C ARG A 46 -8.53 -9.33 3.34
N ALA A 47 -7.35 -9.82 3.73
CA ALA A 47 -6.23 -9.97 2.81
C ALA A 47 -6.57 -10.85 1.60
N GLU A 48 -7.42 -11.87 1.75
CA GLU A 48 -7.79 -12.77 0.65
C GLU A 48 -8.62 -12.10 -0.44
N GLU A 49 -9.20 -10.93 -0.17
CA GLU A 49 -9.93 -10.13 -1.17
C GLU A 49 -8.98 -9.40 -2.13
N LEU A 50 -7.72 -9.19 -1.73
CA LEU A 50 -6.72 -8.54 -2.57
C LEU A 50 -6.37 -9.38 -3.79
N ARG A 51 -5.93 -8.74 -4.87
CA ARG A 51 -5.48 -9.32 -6.13
C ARG A 51 -4.13 -8.71 -6.52
N PRO A 52 -3.39 -9.30 -7.47
CA PRO A 52 -2.18 -8.67 -7.99
C PRO A 52 -2.45 -7.21 -8.42
N GLY A 53 -1.62 -6.29 -7.94
CA GLY A 53 -1.77 -4.84 -8.10
C GLY A 53 -2.37 -4.13 -6.89
N ASP A 54 -3.00 -4.86 -5.96
CA ASP A 54 -3.57 -4.29 -4.75
C ASP A 54 -2.51 -4.03 -3.67
N ILE A 55 -2.87 -3.22 -2.66
CA ILE A 55 -1.92 -2.71 -1.67
C ILE A 55 -2.25 -3.21 -0.27
N VAL A 56 -1.21 -3.63 0.46
CA VAL A 56 -1.23 -3.85 1.91
C VAL A 56 -0.50 -2.69 2.58
N CYS A 57 -1.11 -2.07 3.59
CA CYS A 57 -0.45 -1.10 4.46
C CYS A 57 -0.17 -1.73 5.83
N TYR A 58 0.97 -1.36 6.42
CA TYR A 58 1.44 -1.86 7.71
C TYR A 58 1.68 -0.70 8.67
N ASP A 59 1.12 -0.81 9.85
CA ASP A 59 1.46 -0.02 11.03
C ASP A 59 2.11 -1.01 12.00
N PHE A 60 3.43 -1.01 12.06
CA PHE A 60 4.21 -2.12 12.61
C PHE A 60 4.04 -2.26 14.12
N ASP A 61 3.94 -1.14 14.82
CA ASP A 61 3.84 -1.06 16.28
C ASP A 61 2.42 -0.76 16.78
N GLY A 62 1.47 -0.54 15.86
CA GLY A 62 0.09 -0.21 16.19
C GLY A 62 -0.10 1.22 16.69
N SER A 63 0.85 2.12 16.39
CA SER A 63 0.82 3.53 16.83
C SER A 63 -0.21 4.39 16.08
N GLY A 64 -0.79 3.88 14.99
CA GLY A 64 -1.60 4.64 14.04
C GLY A 64 -0.78 5.33 12.95
N ARG A 65 0.56 5.31 13.06
CA ARG A 65 1.46 5.71 11.99
C ARG A 65 1.66 4.52 11.06
N TRP A 66 1.37 4.72 9.78
CA TRP A 66 1.48 3.64 8.79
C TRP A 66 2.87 3.69 8.20
N ASP A 67 3.71 2.72 8.58
CA ASP A 67 5.14 2.71 8.35
C ASP A 67 5.52 2.17 6.98
N HIS A 68 4.74 1.23 6.46
CA HIS A 68 5.09 0.52 5.25
C HIS A 68 3.88 0.22 4.36
N ASN A 69 4.16 0.02 3.08
CA ASN A 69 3.21 -0.48 2.11
C ASN A 69 3.90 -1.50 1.20
N ALA A 70 3.14 -2.48 0.75
CA ALA A 70 3.61 -3.48 -0.19
C ALA A 70 2.53 -3.75 -1.25
N ILE A 71 2.97 -4.08 -2.46
CA ILE A 71 2.09 -4.41 -3.57
C ILE A 71 1.96 -5.92 -3.63
N VAL A 72 0.71 -6.39 -3.72
CA VAL A 72 0.41 -7.80 -4.00
C VAL A 72 0.82 -8.11 -5.42
N VAL A 73 1.65 -9.14 -5.59
CA VAL A 73 2.16 -9.56 -6.89
C VAL A 73 1.63 -10.93 -7.31
N ARG A 74 1.17 -11.74 -6.36
CA ARG A 74 0.62 -13.08 -6.61
C ARG A 74 -0.26 -13.53 -5.45
N LYS A 75 -0.93 -14.66 -5.62
CA LYS A 75 -1.47 -15.48 -4.55
C LYS A 75 -0.77 -16.83 -4.47
N ASP A 76 -0.67 -17.38 -3.27
CA ASP A 76 -0.29 -18.77 -3.08
C ASP A 76 -1.47 -19.73 -3.35
N ASN A 77 -1.25 -21.01 -3.09
CA ASN A 77 -2.24 -22.07 -3.32
C ASN A 77 -3.46 -21.96 -2.36
N GLU A 78 -3.32 -21.27 -1.24
CA GLU A 78 -4.39 -21.03 -0.25
C GLU A 78 -5.11 -19.69 -0.52
N ARG A 79 -4.83 -19.05 -1.66
CA ARG A 79 -5.38 -17.75 -2.07
C ARG A 79 -4.93 -16.58 -1.18
N GLN A 80 -3.86 -16.76 -0.40
CA GLN A 80 -3.28 -15.70 0.41
C GLN A 80 -2.35 -14.83 -0.46
N PRO A 81 -2.33 -13.50 -0.23
CA PRO A 81 -1.46 -12.62 -0.99
C PRO A 81 0.04 -12.85 -0.74
N LEU A 82 0.81 -12.77 -1.81
CA LEU A 82 2.27 -12.65 -1.78
C LEU A 82 2.65 -11.25 -2.26
N VAL A 83 3.53 -10.59 -1.53
CA VAL A 83 3.92 -9.20 -1.74
C VAL A 83 5.39 -9.08 -2.13
N ASN A 84 5.71 -7.99 -2.83
CA ASN A 84 7.08 -7.51 -2.93
C ASN A 84 7.23 -6.25 -2.08
N ALA A 85 8.35 -6.15 -1.36
CA ALA A 85 8.72 -4.99 -0.56
C ALA A 85 10.13 -4.52 -0.96
N GLN A 86 10.33 -3.20 -0.94
CA GLN A 86 11.55 -2.56 -1.45
C GLN A 86 12.55 -2.14 -0.35
N THR A 87 12.17 -2.16 0.93
CA THR A 87 13.08 -1.78 2.04
C THR A 87 14.20 -2.80 2.24
N ALA A 88 13.89 -4.08 2.04
CA ALA A 88 14.84 -5.18 1.88
C ALA A 88 14.36 -5.99 0.69
N ASN A 89 15.26 -6.44 -0.19
CA ASN A 89 14.90 -7.19 -1.40
C ASN A 89 14.07 -8.43 -1.05
N SER A 90 12.75 -8.27 -1.09
CA SER A 90 11.77 -9.26 -0.68
C SER A 90 10.88 -9.56 -1.88
N ARG A 91 10.94 -10.81 -2.33
CA ARG A 91 10.19 -11.28 -3.50
C ARG A 91 9.22 -12.37 -3.09
N ASN A 92 7.94 -12.23 -3.46
CA ASN A 92 6.87 -13.18 -3.15
C ASN A 92 6.78 -13.52 -1.65
N ARG A 93 6.98 -12.52 -0.79
CA ARG A 93 6.93 -12.67 0.66
C ARG A 93 5.49 -12.82 1.11
N PHE A 94 5.24 -13.63 2.14
CA PHE A 94 3.90 -13.74 2.70
C PHE A 94 3.43 -12.40 3.28
N TRP A 95 2.20 -12.00 2.98
CA TRP A 95 1.71 -10.64 3.26
C TRP A 95 1.74 -10.24 4.72
N LYS A 96 1.63 -11.18 5.67
CA LYS A 96 1.64 -10.89 7.11
C LYS A 96 2.95 -10.28 7.60
N TYR A 97 4.05 -10.47 6.87
CA TYR A 97 5.32 -9.83 7.19
C TYR A 97 5.90 -10.23 8.57
N GLU A 98 5.45 -11.36 9.15
CA GLU A 98 5.83 -11.87 10.49
C GLU A 98 7.33 -12.18 10.61
N ASP A 99 7.98 -12.47 9.49
CA ASP A 99 9.41 -12.74 9.37
C ASP A 99 10.28 -11.46 9.31
N SER A 100 9.72 -10.29 9.62
CA SER A 100 10.40 -8.99 9.51
C SER A 100 10.92 -8.54 10.87
N THR A 101 12.10 -7.92 10.89
CA THR A 101 12.62 -7.27 12.09
C THR A 101 11.80 -6.07 12.54
N ALA A 102 10.97 -5.51 11.65
CA ALA A 102 10.03 -4.44 11.99
C ALA A 102 8.71 -4.96 12.54
N TRP A 103 8.41 -6.26 12.42
CA TRP A 103 7.14 -6.81 12.87
C TRP A 103 7.01 -6.82 14.40
N THR A 104 5.81 -6.54 14.90
CA THR A 104 5.47 -6.67 16.32
C THR A 104 4.09 -7.31 16.48
N GLU A 105 3.77 -7.80 17.68
CA GLU A 105 2.45 -8.35 18.00
C GLU A 105 1.32 -7.32 17.87
N ASN A 106 1.64 -6.02 17.91
CA ASN A 106 0.66 -4.94 17.83
C ASN A 106 0.31 -4.54 16.39
N ILE A 107 0.99 -5.13 15.39
CA ILE A 107 0.87 -4.76 13.98
C ILE A 107 -0.58 -4.62 13.52
N LYS A 108 -0.86 -3.56 12.78
CA LYS A 108 -2.15 -3.32 12.14
C LYS A 108 -2.00 -3.32 10.63
N TYR A 109 -3.04 -3.79 9.95
CA TYR A 109 -3.11 -3.88 8.51
C TYR A 109 -4.27 -3.06 7.96
N LYS A 110 -4.08 -2.55 6.75
CA LYS A 110 -5.16 -2.07 5.89
C LYS A 110 -4.97 -2.65 4.50
N PHE A 111 -6.08 -3.04 3.88
CA PHE A 111 -6.10 -3.68 2.58
C PHE A 111 -6.86 -2.79 1.60
N PHE A 112 -6.22 -2.45 0.50
CA PHE A 112 -6.79 -1.58 -0.52
C PHE A 112 -6.84 -2.31 -1.85
N ALA A 113 -8.05 -2.63 -2.31
CA ALA A 113 -8.32 -3.07 -3.66
C ALA A 113 -8.23 -1.86 -4.60
N ILE A 114 -7.24 -1.84 -5.48
CA ILE A 114 -6.99 -0.72 -6.37
C ILE A 114 -8.03 -0.76 -7.50
N HIS A 115 -8.71 0.37 -7.67
CA HIS A 115 -9.67 0.63 -8.73
C HIS A 115 -9.04 1.66 -9.67
N ASP A 116 -8.07 1.22 -10.45
CA ASP A 116 -7.54 2.04 -11.53
C ASP A 116 -8.20 1.57 -12.84
N GLN A 117 -9.15 2.35 -13.33
CA GLN A 117 -9.62 2.17 -14.70
C GLN A 117 -8.62 2.87 -15.60
N PHE A 118 -7.71 2.11 -16.19
CA PHE A 118 -6.94 2.58 -17.34
C PHE A 118 -7.91 2.70 -18.52
N SER A 119 -8.59 3.84 -18.62
CA SER A 119 -9.29 4.29 -19.83
C SER A 119 -8.35 5.08 -20.72
#